data_AF-A0A8B6EUF9-F1
#
_entry.id   AF-A0A8B6EUF9-F1
#
_cell.length_a   1.000
_cell.length_b   1.000
_cell.length_c   1.000
_cell.angle_alpha   90.00
_cell.angle_beta   90.00
_cell.angle_gamma   90.00
#
_symmetry.space_group_name_H-M   'P 1'
#
loop_
_entity.id
_entity.type
_entity.pdbx_description
1 polymer ?
#
loop_
_entity_poly.entity_id
_entity_poly.type
_entity_poly.pdbx_seq_one_letter_code
_entity_poly.pdbx_strand_id
1 'polypeptide(L)'
;MDYAIMTGGDVAPMGKEGVTAMHKVFDWANTSRNGFMLVLASNQPEQFDWAINDRLDEMVEFDVPTLEERERLVRQYFDMFVLKPAAEGKR
;
A
#
# COMPACT_ATOMS: atom_id res chain seq x y z
N MET A 1 9.61 -10.97 -10.97
CA MET A 1 9.26 -10.66 -9.58
C MET A 1 7.80 -10.32 -9.57
N ASP A 2 7.01 -11.14 -8.91
CA ASP A 2 5.56 -10.99 -8.85
C ASP A 2 5.22 -10.04 -7.69
N TYR A 3 4.18 -9.21 -7.81
CA TYR A 3 3.76 -8.32 -6.73
C TYR A 3 2.24 -8.33 -6.53
N ALA A 4 1.81 -8.08 -5.30
CA ALA A 4 0.41 -7.87 -4.97
C ALA A 4 0.27 -6.67 -4.03
N ILE A 5 -0.78 -5.88 -4.26
CA ILE A 5 -1.16 -4.76 -3.40
C ILE A 5 -2.52 -5.11 -2.81
N MET A 6 -2.64 -5.03 -1.48
CA MET A 6 -3.88 -5.29 -0.78
C MET A 6 -4.14 -4.19 0.24
N THR A 7 -5.36 -3.67 0.25
CA THR A 7 -5.76 -2.61 1.19
C THR A 7 -6.64 -3.18 2.29
N GLY A 8 -6.71 -2.49 3.43
CA GLY A 8 -7.60 -2.82 4.53
C GLY A 8 -9.07 -2.80 4.09
N GLY A 9 -9.41 -2.07 3.01
CA GLY A 9 -10.74 -2.14 2.40
C GLY A 9 -11.04 -3.49 1.72
N ASP A 10 -10.02 -4.16 1.19
CA ASP A 10 -10.15 -5.50 0.59
C ASP A 10 -10.19 -6.60 1.68
N VAL A 11 -9.52 -6.35 2.82
CA VAL A 11 -9.37 -7.32 3.93
C VAL A 11 -10.50 -7.21 4.96
N ALA A 12 -10.99 -6.00 5.26
CA ALA A 12 -12.01 -5.76 6.29
C ALA A 12 -13.29 -6.60 6.12
N PRO A 13 -13.84 -6.80 4.90
CA PRO A 13 -15.02 -7.65 4.70
C PRO A 13 -14.76 -9.13 5.00
N MET A 14 -13.50 -9.57 4.96
CA MET A 14 -13.12 -10.98 5.10
C MET A 14 -13.01 -11.42 6.57
N GLY A 15 -12.98 -10.49 7.54
CA GLY A 15 -12.93 -10.83 8.97
C GLY A 15 -11.87 -11.88 9.31
N LYS A 16 -12.27 -12.97 9.99
CA LYS A 16 -11.36 -14.09 10.32
C LYS A 16 -10.86 -14.86 9.09
N GLU A 17 -11.57 -14.80 7.97
CA GLU A 17 -11.17 -15.44 6.71
C GLU A 17 -10.08 -14.65 5.97
N GLY A 18 -9.96 -13.35 6.25
CA GLY A 18 -8.91 -12.50 5.67
C GLY A 18 -7.52 -13.00 6.03
N VAL A 19 -7.31 -13.36 7.30
CA VAL A 19 -6.06 -13.97 7.80
C VAL A 19 -5.78 -15.30 7.09
N THR A 20 -6.80 -16.14 6.91
CA THR A 20 -6.67 -17.41 6.20
C THR A 20 -6.30 -17.20 4.72
N ALA A 21 -6.89 -16.21 4.07
CA ALA A 21 -6.56 -15.85 2.68
C ALA A 21 -5.12 -15.33 2.56
N MET A 22 -4.68 -14.51 3.53
CA MET A 22 -3.31 -14.03 3.61
C MET A 22 -2.30 -15.17 3.72
N HIS A 23 -2.56 -16.17 4.57
CA HIS A 23 -1.72 -17.36 4.63
C HIS A 23 -1.58 -18.08 3.29
N LYS A 24 -2.67 -18.22 2.52
CA LYS A 24 -2.62 -18.82 1.18
C LYS A 24 -1.76 -18.02 0.20
N VAL A 25 -1.83 -16.68 0.27
CA VAL A 25 -1.00 -15.80 -0.55
C VAL A 25 0.48 -15.97 -0.21
N PHE A 26 0.82 -16.03 1.09
CA PHE A 26 2.19 -16.27 1.53
C PHE A 26 2.71 -17.67 1.15
N ASP A 27 1.88 -18.70 1.29
CA ASP A 27 2.26 -20.06 0.92
C ASP A 27 2.50 -20.16 -0.60
N TRP A 28 1.65 -19.52 -1.41
CA TRP A 28 1.87 -19.40 -2.85
C TRP A 28 3.15 -18.62 -3.18
N ALA A 29 3.39 -17.50 -2.50
CA ALA A 29 4.58 -16.67 -2.69
C ALA A 29 5.87 -17.48 -2.45
N ASN A 30 5.90 -18.34 -1.43
CA ASN A 30 7.02 -19.23 -1.14
C ASN A 30 7.28 -20.29 -2.22
N THR A 31 6.29 -20.59 -3.06
CA THR A 31 6.47 -21.50 -4.21
C THR A 31 6.94 -20.79 -5.50
N SER A 32 6.93 -19.45 -5.53
CA SER A 32 7.38 -18.68 -6.70
C SER A 32 8.91 -18.67 -6.80
N ARG A 33 9.44 -19.02 -7.98
CA ARG A 33 10.89 -19.04 -8.26
C ARG A 33 11.46 -17.65 -8.57
N ASN A 34 10.60 -16.65 -8.77
CA ASN A 34 10.97 -15.32 -9.28
C ASN A 34 10.98 -14.23 -8.19
N GLY A 35 10.78 -14.61 -6.93
CA GLY A 35 10.56 -13.69 -5.81
C GLY A 35 9.17 -13.02 -5.86
N PHE A 36 8.64 -12.71 -4.69
CA PHE A 36 7.34 -12.07 -4.52
C PHE A 36 7.44 -10.86 -3.59
N MET A 37 6.75 -9.77 -3.94
CA MET A 37 6.64 -8.56 -3.12
C MET A 37 5.18 -8.30 -2.76
N LEU A 38 4.88 -8.29 -1.46
CA LEU A 38 3.55 -8.01 -0.96
C LEU A 38 3.52 -6.63 -0.31
N VAL A 39 2.62 -5.76 -0.77
CA VAL A 39 2.39 -4.45 -0.16
C VAL A 39 1.01 -4.46 0.50
N LEU A 40 0.98 -4.29 1.81
CA LEU A 40 -0.24 -4.22 2.60
C LEU A 40 -0.45 -2.79 3.08
N ALA A 41 -1.66 -2.27 2.90
CA ALA A 41 -2.05 -0.95 3.40
C ALA A 41 -3.24 -1.11 4.35
N SER A 42 -3.01 -1.05 5.66
CA SER A 42 -4.08 -1.13 6.67
C SER A 42 -4.10 0.11 7.55
N ASN A 43 -5.30 0.53 7.96
CA ASN A 43 -5.48 1.55 8.99
C ASN A 43 -5.51 0.96 10.41
N GLN A 44 -5.44 -0.37 10.54
CA GLN A 44 -5.42 -1.11 11.81
C GLN A 44 -4.36 -2.21 11.71
N PRO A 45 -3.07 -1.87 11.84
CA PRO A 45 -1.98 -2.85 11.74
C PRO A 45 -2.00 -3.87 12.90
N GLU A 46 -2.63 -3.56 14.02
CA GLU A 46 -2.70 -4.45 15.19
C GLU A 46 -3.58 -5.68 14.97
N GLN A 47 -4.39 -5.68 13.91
CA GLN A 47 -5.23 -6.84 13.56
C GLN A 47 -4.45 -7.96 12.89
N PHE A 48 -3.20 -7.73 12.50
CA PHE A 48 -2.34 -8.79 12.00
C PHE A 48 -1.96 -9.70 13.16
N ASP A 49 -2.17 -11.01 12.99
CA ASP A 49 -1.74 -11.98 13.98
C ASP A 49 -0.21 -12.06 14.05
N TRP A 50 0.30 -12.73 15.08
CA TRP A 50 1.73 -12.91 15.27
C TRP A 50 2.40 -13.61 14.08
N ALA A 51 1.68 -14.48 13.36
CA ALA A 51 2.22 -15.29 12.27
C ALA A 51 2.38 -14.48 10.97
N ILE A 52 1.53 -13.48 10.75
CA ILE A 52 1.69 -12.50 9.69
C ILE A 52 2.82 -11.53 10.04
N ASN A 53 2.86 -11.02 11.28
CA ASN A 53 3.91 -10.10 11.71
C ASN A 53 5.32 -10.70 11.63
N ASP A 54 5.48 -12.00 11.94
CA ASP A 54 6.77 -12.71 11.80
C ASP A 54 7.26 -12.83 10.34
N ARG A 55 6.36 -12.66 9.36
CA ARG A 55 6.64 -12.75 7.92
C ARG A 55 6.71 -11.40 7.22
N LEU A 56 6.43 -10.30 7.93
CA LEU A 56 6.55 -8.95 7.40
C LEU A 56 7.96 -8.42 7.67
N ASP A 57 8.71 -8.15 6.60
CA ASP A 57 10.09 -7.66 6.72
C ASP A 57 10.16 -6.19 7.13
N GLU A 58 9.35 -5.33 6.50
CA GLU A 58 9.33 -3.88 6.74
C GLU A 58 7.90 -3.37 6.94
N MET A 59 7.68 -2.64 8.04
CA MET A 59 6.45 -1.92 8.30
C MET A 59 6.73 -0.42 8.20
N VAL A 60 6.04 0.24 7.26
CA VAL A 60 6.15 1.69 7.05
C VAL A 60 4.87 2.34 7.55
N GLU A 61 4.98 3.09 8.64
CA GLU A 61 3.89 3.90 9.18
C GLU A 61 3.86 5.26 8.48
N PHE A 62 2.66 5.70 8.09
CA PHE A 62 2.45 7.01 7.49
C PHE A 62 1.79 7.93 8.50
N ASP A 63 2.58 8.84 9.06
CA ASP A 63 2.06 9.92 9.90
C ASP A 63 1.28 10.95 9.07
N VAL A 64 0.53 11.80 9.79
CA VAL A 64 -0.07 12.98 9.17
C VAL A 64 1.03 13.92 8.63
N PRO A 65 0.87 14.45 7.40
CA PRO A 65 1.93 15.21 6.77
C PRO A 65 2.20 16.53 7.50
N THR A 66 3.48 16.83 7.66
CA THR A 66 4.01 18.09 8.18
C THR A 66 3.70 19.26 7.25
N LEU A 67 3.93 20.50 7.69
CA LEU A 67 3.70 21.68 6.86
C LEU A 67 4.51 21.64 5.56
N GLU A 68 5.78 21.24 5.62
CA GLU A 68 6.66 21.15 4.47
C GLU A 68 6.19 20.09 3.46
N GLU A 69 5.77 18.92 3.95
CA GLU A 69 5.21 17.86 3.09
C GLU A 69 3.90 18.30 2.45
N ARG A 70 3.04 19.00 3.19
CA ARG A 70 1.81 19.59 2.63
C ARG A 70 2.12 20.59 1.53
N GLU A 71 3.11 21.47 1.71
CA GLU A 71 3.54 22.40 0.67
C GLU A 71 4.04 21.67 -0.57
N ARG A 72 4.84 20.61 -0.40
CA ARG A 72 5.32 19.78 -1.51
C ARG A 72 4.17 19.10 -2.26
N LEU A 73 3.21 18.53 -1.54
CA LEU A 73 2.02 17.91 -2.13
C LEU A 73 1.19 18.94 -2.92
N VAL A 74 0.92 20.10 -2.34
CA VAL A 74 0.17 21.17 -3.02
C VAL A 74 0.89 21.62 -4.29
N ARG A 75 2.21 21.82 -4.24
CA ARG A 75 3.01 22.19 -5.42
C ARG A 75 2.95 21.11 -6.50
N GLN A 76 3.05 19.82 -6.12
CA GLN A 76 2.94 18.71 -7.05
C GLN A 76 1.58 18.70 -7.76
N TYR A 77 0.48 18.85 -7.02
CA TYR A 77 -0.86 18.87 -7.60
C TYR A 77 -1.14 20.13 -8.41
N PHE A 78 -0.61 21.27 -7.99
CA PHE A 78 -0.69 22.52 -8.74
C PHE A 78 0.05 22.41 -10.08
N ASP A 79 1.23 21.82 -10.09
CA ASP A 79 1.96 21.55 -11.34
C ASP A 79 1.16 20.61 -12.26
N MET A 80 0.66 19.51 -11.70
CA MET A 80 -0.06 18.49 -12.45
C MET A 80 -1.39 18.98 -13.04
N PHE A 81 -2.16 19.77 -12.30
CA PHE A 81 -3.53 20.13 -12.67
C PHE A 81 -3.72 21.57 -13.11
N VAL A 82 -2.77 22.47 -12.81
CA VAL A 82 -2.86 23.88 -13.21
C VAL A 82 -1.80 24.19 -14.25
N LEU A 83 -0.51 24.00 -13.93
CA LEU A 83 0.57 24.46 -14.80
C LEU A 83 0.68 23.64 -16.09
N LYS A 84 0.72 22.30 -16.00
CA LYS A 84 0.81 21.44 -17.19
C LYS A 84 -0.40 21.60 -18.11
N PRO A 85 -1.66 21.53 -17.62
CA PRO A 85 -2.81 21.74 -18.49
C PRO A 85 -2.91 23.16 -19.06
N ALA A 86 -2.48 24.20 -18.31
CA ALA A 86 -2.46 25.57 -18.83
C ALA A 86 -1.36 25.79 -19.89
N ALA A 87 -0.24 25.06 -19.80
CA ALA A 87 0.83 25.09 -20.78
C ALA A 87 0.50 24.27 -22.04
N GLU A 88 -0.20 23.15 -21.88
CA GLU A 88 -0.60 22.23 -22.97
C GLU A 88 -1.92 22.64 -23.64
N GLY A 89 -2.79 23.39 -22.95
CA GLY A 89 -4.11 23.84 -23.41
C GLY A 89 -4.13 24.96 -24.46
N LYS A 90 -3.04 25.14 -25.23
CA LYS A 90 -3.04 25.96 -26.44
C LYS A 90 -2.77 25.10 -27.66
N ARG A 91 -3.82 24.46 -28.16
CA ARG A 91 -4.04 24.18 -29.59
C ARG A 91 -5.52 24.09 -29.91
#